data_AF-A0AAD9WLU5-F1
#
_entry.id   AF-A0AAD9WLU5-F1
#
_cell.length_a   1.000
_cell.length_b   1.000
_cell.length_c   1.000
_cell.angle_alpha   90.00
_cell.angle_beta   90.00
_cell.angle_gamma   90.00
#
_symmetry.space_group_name_H-M   'P 1'
#
loop_
_entity.id
_entity.type
_entity.pdbx_description
1 polymer ?
#
loop_
_entity_poly.entity_id
_entity_poly.type
_entity_poly.pdbx_seq_one_letter_code
_entity_poly.pdbx_strand_id
1 'polypeptide(L)'
;MEFKDAGEGKTTVVLPENGEENNEIERSKVGIMRALVERDDPSAKEVDDFMIRRFLRARDLDIEKASTLLLKYLSWKRSFVPNGYISPSEITNQFENNKVCMQGLDKKGRPIVISFGGRHNPSKGSLEDFKRFVIFTLDKICAKMPRGQEKFVAIGDLQGWGYTNSDIRGYLASLSILQDCYPERLGKLFIIHSPYIFMTAWKVICPFIDSITKKKIVFVEKKKLKSTLLQDIDESQLPDIYGGKLPLVPIQDC
;
A
#
# COMPACT_ATOMS: atom_id res chain seq x y z
N MET A 1 45.00 -49.51 26.75
CA MET A 1 44.10 -48.95 27.76
C MET A 1 43.26 -47.92 27.04
N GLU A 2 41.97 -48.22 26.94
CA GLU A 2 40.95 -47.43 26.26
C GLU A 2 40.87 -46.01 26.83
N PHE A 3 40.57 -45.03 25.98
CA PHE A 3 39.54 -44.03 26.28
C PHE A 3 38.86 -43.63 24.97
N LYS A 4 37.58 -43.99 24.88
CA LYS A 4 36.60 -43.50 23.91
C LYS A 4 36.36 -42.03 24.18
N ASP A 5 36.21 -41.23 23.13
CA ASP A 5 35.37 -40.04 23.23
C ASP A 5 34.35 -40.04 22.09
N ALA A 6 33.09 -39.90 22.50
CA ALA A 6 31.91 -40.06 21.68
C ALA A 6 31.54 -38.69 21.11
N GLY A 7 31.75 -38.52 19.80
CA GLY A 7 31.19 -37.39 19.07
C GLY A 7 29.69 -37.64 18.83
N GLU A 8 28.85 -37.16 19.75
CA GLU A 8 27.41 -37.07 19.54
C GLU A 8 27.10 -36.26 18.27
N GLY A 9 26.48 -36.93 17.30
CA GLY A 9 25.88 -36.27 16.15
C GLY A 9 24.74 -35.36 16.62
N LYS A 10 25.02 -34.05 16.72
CA LYS A 10 23.96 -33.04 16.78
C LYS A 10 23.26 -32.99 15.43
N THR A 11 22.21 -33.79 15.28
CA THR A 11 21.15 -33.54 14.31
C THR A 11 20.58 -32.17 14.63
N THR A 12 21.04 -31.15 13.92
CA THR A 12 20.47 -29.82 14.00
C THR A 12 19.12 -29.92 13.32
N VAL A 13 18.07 -30.08 14.10
CA VAL A 13 16.70 -29.89 13.64
C VAL A 13 16.61 -28.43 13.24
N VAL A 14 16.70 -28.18 11.93
CA VAL A 14 16.37 -26.88 11.37
C VAL A 14 14.87 -26.70 11.60
N LEU A 15 14.52 -25.94 12.63
CA LEU A 15 13.16 -25.46 12.80
C LEU A 15 12.83 -24.62 11.57
N PRO A 16 11.67 -24.84 10.91
CA PRO A 16 11.31 -24.07 9.73
C PRO A 16 11.32 -22.59 10.09
N GLU A 17 11.95 -21.78 9.25
CA GLU A 17 11.90 -20.33 9.40
C GLU A 17 10.42 -19.90 9.44
N ASN A 18 10.06 -19.01 10.38
CA ASN A 18 8.70 -18.50 10.64
C ASN A 18 7.86 -18.10 9.40
N GLY A 19 8.46 -18.02 8.20
CA GLY A 19 7.77 -17.79 6.92
C GLY A 19 7.13 -19.02 6.28
N GLU A 20 7.65 -20.23 6.50
CA GLU A 20 7.08 -21.46 5.89
C GLU A 20 5.83 -21.93 6.62
N GLU A 21 5.86 -21.97 7.96
CA GLU A 21 4.71 -22.31 8.80
C GLU A 21 3.55 -21.32 8.62
N ASN A 22 3.85 -20.02 8.55
CA ASN A 22 2.84 -19.00 8.22
C ASN A 22 2.24 -19.21 6.82
N ASN A 23 3.03 -19.63 5.84
CA ASN A 23 2.53 -19.90 4.49
C ASN A 23 1.61 -21.14 4.44
N GLU A 24 1.88 -22.18 5.23
CA GLU A 24 1.00 -23.36 5.30
C GLU A 24 -0.32 -23.04 6.02
N ILE A 25 -0.25 -22.32 7.15
CA ILE A 25 -1.45 -21.85 7.85
C ILE A 25 -2.29 -20.98 6.93
N GLU A 26 -1.68 -20.02 6.22
CA GLU A 26 -2.38 -19.19 5.23
C GLU A 26 -3.02 -20.03 4.12
N ARG A 27 -2.31 -21.00 3.55
CA ARG A 27 -2.86 -21.88 2.50
C ARG A 27 -4.09 -22.65 2.97
N SER A 28 -4.07 -23.20 4.19
CA SER A 28 -5.23 -23.92 4.74
C SER A 28 -6.45 -22.99 4.89
N LYS A 29 -6.23 -21.76 5.36
CA LYS A 29 -7.29 -20.78 5.59
C LYS A 29 -7.88 -20.21 4.31
N VAL A 30 -7.09 -20.12 3.24
CA VAL A 30 -7.57 -19.68 1.92
C VAL A 30 -8.69 -20.59 1.41
N GLY A 31 -8.54 -21.91 1.50
CA GLY A 31 -9.58 -22.85 1.05
C GLY A 31 -10.89 -22.71 1.82
N ILE A 32 -10.81 -22.55 3.14
CA ILE A 32 -11.98 -22.37 4.01
C ILE A 32 -12.67 -21.04 3.71
N MET A 33 -11.91 -19.94 3.68
CA MET A 33 -12.45 -18.62 3.38
C MET A 33 -13.08 -18.57 1.99
N ARG A 34 -12.45 -19.19 0.99
CA ARG A 34 -12.98 -19.29 -0.39
C ARG A 34 -14.38 -19.92 -0.40
N ALA A 35 -14.53 -21.08 0.24
CA ALA A 35 -15.82 -21.76 0.31
C ALA A 35 -16.90 -20.90 1.00
N LEU A 36 -16.54 -20.17 2.06
CA LEU A 36 -17.47 -19.28 2.76
C LEU A 36 -17.91 -18.10 1.89
N VAL A 37 -16.98 -17.41 1.25
CA VAL A 37 -17.33 -16.24 0.43
C VAL A 37 -18.04 -16.61 -0.86
N GLU A 38 -17.73 -17.76 -1.48
CA GLU A 38 -18.42 -18.24 -2.69
C GLU A 38 -19.85 -18.69 -2.40
N ARG A 39 -20.12 -19.21 -1.18
CA ARG A 39 -21.48 -19.53 -0.72
C ARG A 39 -22.35 -18.28 -0.66
N ASP A 40 -21.80 -17.18 -0.14
CA ASP A 40 -22.56 -15.95 0.11
C ASP A 40 -22.56 -15.01 -1.12
N ASP A 41 -21.53 -15.10 -1.97
CA ASP A 41 -21.40 -14.38 -3.24
C ASP A 41 -20.73 -15.26 -4.30
N PRO A 42 -21.49 -15.90 -5.21
CA PRO A 42 -20.93 -16.79 -6.23
C PRO A 42 -19.94 -16.14 -7.19
N SER A 43 -19.88 -14.81 -7.28
CA SER A 43 -18.86 -14.12 -8.08
C SER A 43 -17.47 -14.19 -7.44
N ALA A 44 -17.38 -14.54 -6.16
CA ALA A 44 -16.10 -14.69 -5.44
C ALA A 44 -15.21 -15.81 -6.02
N LYS A 45 -15.75 -16.70 -6.86
CA LYS A 45 -14.96 -17.69 -7.63
C LYS A 45 -13.87 -17.07 -8.51
N GLU A 46 -14.03 -15.81 -8.91
CA GLU A 46 -13.07 -15.06 -9.73
C GLU A 46 -11.96 -14.41 -8.89
N VAL A 47 -12.08 -14.44 -7.55
CA VAL A 47 -11.09 -13.88 -6.64
C VAL A 47 -9.89 -14.82 -6.57
N ASP A 48 -8.70 -14.30 -6.86
CA ASP A 48 -7.46 -15.05 -6.77
C ASP A 48 -7.00 -15.29 -5.32
N ASP A 49 -6.17 -16.32 -5.11
CA ASP A 49 -5.64 -16.68 -3.78
C ASP A 49 -4.83 -15.56 -3.14
N PHE A 50 -4.14 -14.73 -3.93
CA PHE A 50 -3.35 -13.62 -3.40
C PHE A 50 -4.27 -12.57 -2.76
N MET A 51 -5.42 -12.28 -3.37
CA MET A 51 -6.43 -11.41 -2.79
C MET A 51 -6.97 -12.01 -1.49
N ILE A 52 -7.38 -13.28 -1.47
CA ILE A 52 -7.86 -13.93 -0.25
C ILE A 52 -6.82 -13.81 0.88
N ARG A 53 -5.55 -14.09 0.60
CA ARG A 53 -4.45 -13.95 1.58
C ARG A 53 -4.31 -12.52 2.11
N ARG A 54 -4.43 -11.50 1.26
CA ARG A 54 -4.38 -10.10 1.72
C ARG A 54 -5.51 -9.76 2.69
N PHE A 55 -6.73 -10.22 2.42
CA PHE A 55 -7.87 -10.00 3.31
C PHE A 55 -7.73 -10.79 4.62
N LEU A 56 -7.20 -12.01 4.58
CA LEU A 56 -6.85 -12.79 5.78
C LEU A 56 -5.81 -12.05 6.64
N ARG A 57 -4.67 -11.65 6.05
CA ARG A 57 -3.60 -10.92 6.74
C ARG A 57 -4.11 -9.62 7.38
N ALA A 58 -4.99 -8.90 6.70
CA ALA A 58 -5.57 -7.66 7.21
C ALA A 58 -6.51 -7.85 8.41
N ARG A 59 -6.89 -9.09 8.72
CA ARG A 59 -7.74 -9.45 9.87
C ARG A 59 -7.08 -10.52 10.73
N ASP A 60 -5.75 -10.52 10.83
CA ASP A 60 -4.97 -11.41 11.69
C ASP A 60 -5.29 -12.91 11.46
N LEU A 61 -5.58 -13.27 10.20
CA LEU A 61 -5.98 -14.60 9.76
C LEU A 61 -7.31 -15.09 10.37
N ASP A 62 -8.16 -14.18 10.87
CA ASP A 62 -9.54 -14.46 11.30
C ASP A 62 -10.44 -14.62 10.07
N ILE A 63 -10.90 -15.85 9.83
CA ILE A 63 -11.63 -16.22 8.61
C ILE A 63 -12.97 -15.47 8.52
N GLU A 64 -13.70 -15.32 9.62
CA GLU A 64 -15.02 -14.68 9.62
C GLU A 64 -14.91 -13.18 9.35
N LYS A 65 -13.97 -12.51 10.03
CA LYS A 65 -13.72 -11.07 9.80
C LYS A 65 -13.19 -10.82 8.39
N ALA A 66 -12.29 -11.67 7.89
CA ALA A 66 -11.75 -11.55 6.55
C ALA A 66 -12.82 -11.79 5.47
N SER A 67 -13.68 -12.81 5.65
CA SER A 67 -14.81 -13.11 4.76
C SER A 67 -15.79 -11.96 4.70
N THR A 68 -16.18 -11.42 5.87
CA THR A 68 -17.05 -10.25 5.96
C THR A 68 -16.47 -9.04 5.22
N LEU A 69 -15.17 -8.79 5.38
CA LEU A 69 -14.50 -7.69 4.68
C LEU A 69 -14.44 -7.92 3.17
N LEU A 70 -14.14 -9.13 2.72
CA LEU A 70 -14.07 -9.47 1.29
C LEU A 70 -15.45 -9.33 0.63
N LEU A 71 -16.51 -9.83 1.25
CA LEU A 71 -17.88 -9.67 0.76
C LEU A 71 -18.30 -8.20 0.69
N LYS A 72 -17.94 -7.40 1.71
CA LYS A 72 -18.15 -5.94 1.70
C LYS A 72 -17.42 -5.30 0.52
N TYR A 73 -16.17 -5.68 0.27
CA TYR A 73 -15.39 -5.19 -0.87
C TYR A 73 -16.02 -5.58 -2.21
N LEU A 74 -16.45 -6.83 -2.40
CA LEU A 74 -17.06 -7.28 -3.66
C LEU A 74 -18.35 -6.51 -3.96
N SER A 75 -19.20 -6.30 -2.94
CA SER A 75 -20.40 -5.48 -3.05
C SER A 75 -20.09 -4.01 -3.38
N TRP A 76 -19.10 -3.43 -2.70
CA TRP A 76 -18.63 -2.07 -2.98
C TRP A 76 -18.06 -1.94 -4.39
N LYS A 77 -17.27 -2.91 -4.87
CA LYS A 77 -16.64 -2.89 -6.19
C LYS A 77 -17.70 -2.83 -7.29
N ARG A 78 -18.76 -3.64 -7.18
CA ARG A 78 -19.87 -3.64 -8.15
C ARG A 78 -20.63 -2.32 -8.21
N SER A 79 -20.79 -1.64 -7.07
CA SER A 79 -21.53 -0.37 -7.02
C SER A 79 -20.68 0.84 -7.41
N PHE A 80 -19.43 0.90 -6.95
CA PHE A 80 -18.57 2.07 -7.12
C PHE A 80 -17.79 2.06 -8.44
N VAL A 81 -17.42 0.86 -8.92
CA VAL A 81 -16.61 0.65 -10.13
C VAL A 81 -17.29 -0.39 -11.04
N PRO A 82 -18.51 -0.11 -11.55
CA PRO A 82 -19.33 -1.10 -12.25
C PRO A 82 -18.68 -1.64 -13.53
N ASN A 83 -17.84 -0.84 -14.18
CA ASN A 83 -17.09 -1.24 -15.38
C ASN A 83 -15.78 -1.98 -15.07
N GLY A 84 -15.48 -2.22 -13.79
CA GLY A 84 -14.25 -2.86 -13.33
C GLY A 84 -13.01 -1.95 -13.28
N TYR A 85 -13.09 -0.75 -13.86
CA TYR A 85 -12.06 0.29 -13.79
C TYR A 85 -12.69 1.69 -13.74
N ILE A 86 -11.88 2.68 -13.33
CA ILE A 86 -12.21 4.12 -13.43
C ILE A 86 -11.57 4.68 -14.71
N SER A 87 -12.38 5.24 -15.60
CA SER A 87 -11.86 5.88 -16.82
C SER A 87 -11.18 7.20 -16.48
N PRO A 88 -10.02 7.54 -17.09
CA PRO A 88 -9.39 8.86 -16.93
C PRO A 88 -10.35 10.02 -17.20
N SER A 89 -11.28 9.86 -18.14
CA SER A 89 -12.27 10.89 -18.48
C SER A 89 -13.19 11.27 -17.30
N GLU A 90 -13.46 10.34 -16.38
CA GLU A 90 -14.30 10.56 -15.18
C GLU A 90 -13.63 11.47 -14.13
N ILE A 91 -12.30 11.60 -14.19
CA ILE A 91 -11.48 12.23 -13.14
C ILE A 91 -10.49 13.22 -13.73
N THR A 92 -10.80 13.82 -14.88
CA THR A 92 -9.91 14.75 -15.60
C THR A 92 -9.42 15.90 -14.72
N ASN A 93 -10.31 16.43 -13.86
CA ASN A 93 -9.98 17.48 -12.87
C ASN A 93 -8.93 17.06 -11.83
N GLN A 94 -8.78 15.75 -11.59
CA GLN A 94 -7.84 15.21 -10.61
C GLN A 94 -6.41 15.10 -11.15
N PHE A 95 -6.22 15.15 -12.47
CA PHE A 95 -4.90 15.13 -13.10
C PHE A 95 -4.24 16.52 -13.18
N GLU A 96 -4.98 17.59 -12.88
CA GLU A 96 -4.41 18.94 -12.78
C GLU A 96 -3.19 18.91 -11.84
N ASN A 97 -2.08 19.51 -12.29
CA ASN A 97 -0.82 19.67 -11.55
C ASN A 97 0.02 18.39 -11.29
N ASN A 98 -0.27 17.24 -11.93
CA ASN A 98 0.56 16.03 -11.80
C ASN A 98 0.89 15.69 -10.33
N LYS A 99 -0.17 15.60 -9.50
CA LYS A 99 -0.05 15.45 -8.04
C LYS A 99 0.36 14.05 -7.58
N VAL A 100 0.33 13.06 -8.47
CA VAL A 100 0.86 11.72 -8.22
C VAL A 100 1.72 11.29 -9.40
N CYS A 101 2.91 10.77 -9.10
CA CYS A 101 3.85 10.17 -10.05
C CYS A 101 4.18 8.73 -9.62
N MET A 102 4.62 7.91 -10.57
CA MET A 102 5.12 6.57 -10.27
C MET A 102 6.31 6.25 -11.19
N GLN A 103 7.44 5.91 -10.58
CA GLN A 103 8.65 5.57 -11.33
C GLN A 103 9.66 4.85 -10.43
N GLY A 104 10.37 3.87 -11.00
CA GLY A 104 11.44 3.15 -10.33
C GLY A 104 10.95 2.09 -9.33
N LEU A 105 11.90 1.28 -8.87
CA LEU A 105 11.70 0.25 -7.88
C LEU A 105 12.61 0.49 -6.68
N ASP A 106 12.14 0.17 -5.49
CA ASP A 106 13.01 0.11 -4.33
C ASP A 106 13.89 -1.16 -4.35
N LYS A 107 14.83 -1.27 -3.41
CA LYS A 107 15.76 -2.42 -3.29
C LYS A 107 15.06 -3.76 -3.02
N LYS A 108 13.76 -3.75 -2.70
CA LYS A 108 12.93 -4.95 -2.52
C LYS A 108 12.05 -5.24 -3.74
N GLY A 109 12.19 -4.49 -4.83
CA GLY A 109 11.40 -4.64 -6.05
C GLY A 109 10.01 -4.00 -5.99
N ARG A 110 9.72 -3.17 -5.00
CA ARG A 110 8.44 -2.49 -4.84
C ARG A 110 8.38 -1.24 -5.73
N PRO A 111 7.31 -1.02 -6.52
CA PRO A 111 7.16 0.24 -7.25
C PRO A 111 7.11 1.44 -6.30
N ILE A 112 7.73 2.54 -6.72
CA ILE A 112 7.78 3.78 -5.97
C ILE A 112 6.71 4.75 -6.50
N VAL A 113 5.86 5.20 -5.59
CA VAL A 113 4.78 6.16 -5.84
C VAL A 113 5.09 7.45 -5.10
N ILE A 114 4.96 8.58 -5.76
CA ILE A 114 5.22 9.89 -5.17
C ILE A 114 3.94 10.71 -5.23
N SER A 115 3.49 11.19 -4.06
CA SER A 115 2.32 12.05 -3.93
C SER A 115 2.74 13.44 -3.44
N PHE A 116 2.42 14.47 -4.20
CA PHE A 116 2.78 15.86 -3.90
C PHE A 116 1.62 16.56 -3.18
N GLY A 117 1.72 16.67 -1.86
CA GLY A 117 0.71 17.31 -1.02
C GLY A 117 0.46 18.77 -1.38
N GLY A 118 1.51 19.54 -1.70
CA GLY A 118 1.36 20.95 -2.11
C GLY A 118 0.65 21.14 -3.46
N ARG A 119 0.48 20.08 -4.25
CA ARG A 119 -0.25 20.10 -5.53
C ARG A 119 -1.70 19.63 -5.40
N HIS A 120 -2.10 19.13 -4.23
CA HIS A 120 -3.48 18.73 -3.98
C HIS A 120 -4.36 19.95 -3.74
N ASN A 121 -5.48 20.05 -4.46
CA ASN A 121 -6.47 21.08 -4.27
C ASN A 121 -7.84 20.43 -3.96
N PRO A 122 -8.26 20.40 -2.69
CA PRO A 122 -9.53 19.79 -2.29
C PRO A 122 -10.77 20.54 -2.80
N SER A 123 -10.63 21.81 -3.21
CA SER A 123 -11.73 22.56 -3.81
C SER A 123 -11.97 22.21 -5.29
N LYS A 124 -11.06 21.46 -5.90
CA LYS A 124 -11.15 21.01 -7.29
C LYS A 124 -11.76 19.61 -7.35
N GLY A 125 -13.09 19.57 -7.50
CA GLY A 125 -13.86 18.34 -7.61
C GLY A 125 -14.56 17.95 -6.31
N SER A 126 -15.34 16.89 -6.40
CA SER A 126 -16.04 16.32 -5.26
C SER A 126 -15.17 15.34 -4.47
N LEU A 127 -15.58 15.01 -3.25
CA LEU A 127 -14.96 13.91 -2.50
C LEU A 127 -15.09 12.58 -3.25
N GLU A 128 -16.13 12.41 -4.07
CA GLU A 128 -16.32 11.20 -4.89
C GLU A 128 -15.28 11.16 -6.03
N ASP A 129 -15.02 12.27 -6.70
CA ASP A 129 -13.97 12.39 -7.73
C ASP A 129 -12.61 12.01 -7.13
N PHE A 130 -12.33 12.50 -5.91
CA PHE A 130 -11.10 12.18 -5.20
C PHE A 130 -11.00 10.68 -4.86
N LYS A 131 -12.09 10.06 -4.38
CA LYS A 131 -12.14 8.60 -4.15
C LYS A 131 -11.88 7.82 -5.44
N ARG A 132 -12.51 8.21 -6.56
CA ARG A 132 -12.28 7.61 -7.88
C ARG A 132 -10.83 7.75 -8.32
N PHE A 133 -10.21 8.91 -8.09
CA PHE A 133 -8.79 9.13 -8.37
C PHE A 133 -7.85 8.27 -7.53
N VAL A 134 -8.16 8.06 -6.24
CA VAL A 134 -7.38 7.15 -5.37
C VAL A 134 -7.44 5.72 -5.88
N ILE A 135 -8.63 5.26 -6.28
CA ILE A 135 -8.84 3.92 -6.85
C ILE A 135 -8.07 3.77 -8.17
N PHE A 136 -8.23 4.73 -9.09
CA PHE A 136 -7.48 4.78 -10.34
C PHE A 136 -5.96 4.67 -10.10
N THR A 137 -5.46 5.44 -9.14
CA THR A 137 -4.04 5.43 -8.76
C THR A 137 -3.61 4.05 -8.24
N LEU A 138 -4.39 3.45 -7.34
CA LEU A 138 -4.08 2.14 -6.76
C LEU A 138 -4.16 1.01 -7.79
N ASP A 139 -5.11 1.05 -8.71
CA ASP A 139 -5.22 0.09 -9.80
C ASP A 139 -4.03 0.20 -10.76
N LYS A 140 -3.61 1.42 -11.12
CA LYS A 140 -2.39 1.67 -11.91
C LYS A 140 -1.14 1.13 -11.22
N ILE A 141 -1.00 1.35 -9.92
CA ILE A 141 0.11 0.81 -9.13
C ILE A 141 0.09 -0.72 -9.19
N CYS A 142 -1.06 -1.34 -8.92
CA CYS A 142 -1.20 -2.79 -8.93
C CYS A 142 -0.89 -3.39 -10.31
N ALA A 143 -1.33 -2.75 -11.40
CA ALA A 143 -1.08 -3.20 -12.77
C ALA A 143 0.40 -3.13 -13.16
N LYS A 144 1.20 -2.27 -12.51
CA LYS A 144 2.64 -2.11 -12.76
C LYS A 144 3.51 -2.85 -11.75
N MET A 145 2.93 -3.54 -10.76
CA MET A 145 3.71 -4.36 -9.83
C MET A 145 4.40 -5.49 -10.58
N PRO A 146 5.72 -5.71 -10.38
CA PRO A 146 6.41 -6.87 -10.91
C PRO A 146 5.75 -8.18 -10.47
N ARG A 147 5.92 -9.24 -11.27
CA ARG A 147 5.37 -10.56 -10.93
C ARG A 147 5.88 -11.01 -9.55
N GLY A 148 4.97 -11.41 -8.68
CA GLY A 148 5.28 -11.82 -7.31
C GLY A 148 5.38 -10.65 -6.31
N GLN A 149 5.29 -9.40 -6.75
CA GLN A 149 5.25 -8.25 -5.86
C GLN A 149 3.80 -7.86 -5.53
N GLU A 150 3.47 -7.80 -4.24
CA GLU A 150 2.14 -7.34 -3.80
C GLU A 150 2.11 -5.92 -3.20
N LYS A 151 3.28 -5.31 -2.94
CA LYS A 151 3.40 -4.08 -2.14
C LYS A 151 4.10 -2.96 -2.93
N PHE A 152 3.78 -1.71 -2.58
CA PHE A 152 4.44 -0.51 -3.10
C PHE A 152 5.10 0.31 -1.98
N VAL A 153 6.01 1.21 -2.35
CA VAL A 153 6.58 2.23 -1.47
C VAL A 153 6.03 3.59 -1.87
N ALA A 154 5.67 4.41 -0.90
CA ALA A 154 5.17 5.75 -1.12
C ALA A 154 6.13 6.82 -0.57
N ILE A 155 6.25 7.93 -1.29
CA ILE A 155 6.88 9.17 -0.85
C ILE A 155 5.78 10.24 -0.84
N GLY A 156 5.37 10.67 0.36
CA GLY A 156 4.49 11.81 0.57
C GLY A 156 5.33 13.07 0.69
N ASP A 157 5.40 13.85 -0.38
CA ASP A 157 6.13 15.11 -0.42
C ASP A 157 5.20 16.26 -0.04
N LEU A 158 5.45 16.85 1.13
CA LEU A 158 4.64 17.93 1.67
C LEU A 158 5.22 19.32 1.38
N GLN A 159 6.18 19.43 0.46
CA GLN A 159 6.66 20.72 0.01
C GLN A 159 5.50 21.55 -0.56
N GLY A 160 5.33 22.76 -0.04
CA GLY A 160 4.24 23.67 -0.42
C GLY A 160 2.87 23.32 0.17
N TRP A 161 2.75 22.25 0.96
CA TRP A 161 1.49 21.89 1.61
C TRP A 161 1.12 22.91 2.70
N GLY A 162 -0.12 23.41 2.66
CA GLY A 162 -0.66 24.34 3.66
C GLY A 162 -2.17 24.19 3.86
N TYR A 163 -2.79 25.21 4.44
CA TYR A 163 -4.22 25.21 4.79
C TYR A 163 -5.13 24.93 3.59
N THR A 164 -4.83 25.52 2.43
CA THR A 164 -5.61 25.32 1.20
C THR A 164 -5.48 23.92 0.61
N ASN A 165 -4.41 23.18 0.94
CA ASN A 165 -4.19 21.80 0.50
C ASN A 165 -4.66 20.75 1.53
N SER A 166 -4.98 21.18 2.75
CA SER A 166 -5.35 20.27 3.84
C SER A 166 -6.73 19.67 3.60
N ASP A 167 -6.79 18.37 3.33
CA ASP A 167 -8.01 17.65 2.99
C ASP A 167 -8.26 16.48 3.94
N ILE A 168 -8.64 16.79 5.19
CA ILE A 168 -8.89 15.75 6.21
C ILE A 168 -9.91 14.72 5.73
N ARG A 169 -10.96 15.16 5.03
CA ARG A 169 -12.01 14.26 4.50
C ARG A 169 -11.45 13.35 3.41
N GLY A 170 -10.66 13.89 2.49
CA GLY A 170 -9.94 13.13 1.48
C GLY A 170 -8.98 12.12 2.10
N TYR A 171 -8.14 12.53 3.06
CA TYR A 171 -7.19 11.62 3.72
C TYR A 171 -7.88 10.45 4.42
N LEU A 172 -8.97 10.71 5.14
CA LEU A 172 -9.76 9.65 5.78
C LEU A 172 -10.45 8.74 4.75
N ALA A 173 -10.91 9.29 3.62
CA ALA A 173 -11.47 8.49 2.53
C ALA A 173 -10.40 7.60 1.87
N SER A 174 -9.21 8.13 1.59
CA SER A 174 -8.09 7.33 1.06
C SER A 174 -7.68 6.22 2.02
N LEU A 175 -7.62 6.52 3.31
CA LEU A 175 -7.30 5.55 4.34
C LEU A 175 -8.34 4.42 4.41
N SER A 176 -9.62 4.77 4.36
CA SER A 176 -10.71 3.79 4.30
C SER A 176 -10.63 2.92 3.05
N ILE A 177 -10.33 3.48 1.87
CA ILE A 177 -10.13 2.72 0.63
C ILE A 177 -8.94 1.76 0.76
N LEU A 178 -7.81 2.23 1.28
CA LEU A 178 -6.62 1.39 1.49
C LEU A 178 -6.89 0.23 2.46
N GLN A 179 -7.63 0.48 3.54
CA GLN A 179 -7.92 -0.54 4.55
C GLN A 179 -8.99 -1.55 4.14
N ASP A 180 -10.04 -1.08 3.43
CA ASP A 180 -11.21 -1.91 3.11
C ASP A 180 -11.12 -2.55 1.72
N CYS A 181 -10.41 -1.92 0.77
CA CYS A 181 -10.40 -2.33 -0.64
C CYS A 181 -9.02 -2.76 -1.15
N TYR A 182 -7.94 -2.20 -0.59
CA TYR A 182 -6.56 -2.52 -0.97
C TYR A 182 -5.71 -2.96 0.23
N PRO A 183 -6.19 -3.90 1.05
CA PRO A 183 -5.48 -4.33 2.24
C PRO A 183 -4.08 -4.84 1.90
N GLU A 184 -3.14 -4.63 2.81
CA GLU A 184 -1.77 -5.14 2.72
C GLU A 184 -0.97 -4.68 1.48
N ARG A 185 -1.33 -3.57 0.83
CA ARG A 185 -0.58 -3.02 -0.31
C ARG A 185 0.57 -2.07 0.06
N LEU A 186 0.47 -1.33 1.17
CA LEU A 186 1.54 -0.41 1.56
C LEU A 186 2.72 -1.17 2.20
N GLY A 187 3.91 -1.01 1.62
CA GLY A 187 5.16 -1.53 2.14
C GLY A 187 5.90 -0.57 3.05
N LYS A 188 6.01 0.71 2.67
CA LYS A 188 6.65 1.79 3.45
C LYS A 188 6.14 3.15 2.94
N LEU A 189 6.01 4.13 3.83
CA LEU A 189 5.66 5.51 3.49
C LEU A 189 6.69 6.48 4.07
N PHE A 190 7.41 7.19 3.22
CA PHE A 190 8.26 8.31 3.62
C PHE A 190 7.47 9.60 3.57
N ILE A 191 7.38 10.33 4.69
CA ILE A 191 6.84 11.68 4.73
C ILE A 191 8.02 12.65 4.73
N ILE A 192 8.13 13.45 3.69
CA ILE A 192 9.25 14.37 3.46
C ILE A 192 8.74 15.80 3.37
N HIS A 193 9.63 16.76 3.65
CA HIS A 193 9.30 18.20 3.62
C HIS A 193 8.08 18.59 4.46
N SER A 194 7.76 17.83 5.51
CA SER A 194 6.61 18.09 6.37
C SER A 194 6.72 19.46 7.05
N PRO A 195 5.81 20.42 6.78
CA PRO A 195 5.78 21.66 7.53
C PRO A 195 5.25 21.43 8.96
N TYR A 196 5.64 22.27 9.93
CA TYR A 196 5.21 22.08 11.33
C TYR A 196 3.68 22.02 11.50
N ILE A 197 2.94 22.81 10.71
CA ILE A 197 1.47 22.83 10.74
C ILE A 197 0.83 21.50 10.31
N PHE A 198 1.53 20.67 9.51
CA PHE A 198 1.06 19.33 9.14
C PHE A 198 0.83 18.44 10.38
N MET A 199 1.59 18.65 11.45
CA MET A 199 1.43 17.85 12.67
C MET A 199 0.05 18.03 13.32
N THR A 200 -0.63 19.14 13.08
CA THR A 200 -2.03 19.33 13.51
C THR A 200 -2.98 18.42 12.73
N ALA A 201 -2.85 18.37 11.41
CA ALA A 201 -3.62 17.44 10.58
C ALA A 201 -3.29 15.98 10.92
N TRP A 202 -2.00 15.67 11.12
CA TRP A 202 -1.54 14.34 11.51
C TRP A 202 -2.19 13.85 12.81
N LYS A 203 -2.32 14.71 13.83
CA LYS A 203 -3.01 14.35 15.08
C LYS A 203 -4.47 13.95 14.88
N VAL A 204 -5.15 14.49 13.87
CA VAL A 204 -6.53 14.13 13.53
C VAL A 204 -6.60 12.82 12.74
N ILE A 205 -5.66 12.58 11.83
CA ILE A 205 -5.67 11.42 10.94
C ILE A 205 -5.10 10.16 11.62
N CYS A 206 -4.02 10.32 12.39
CA CYS A 206 -3.25 9.24 13.01
C CYS A 206 -4.10 8.25 13.84
N PRO A 207 -5.13 8.66 14.62
CA PRO A 207 -5.99 7.73 15.35
C PRO A 207 -6.69 6.68 14.46
N PHE A 208 -6.98 7.01 13.20
CA PHE A 208 -7.66 6.12 12.26
C PHE A 208 -6.73 5.12 11.56
N ILE A 209 -5.41 5.32 11.66
CA ILE A 209 -4.42 4.45 11.05
C ILE A 209 -4.13 3.27 11.99
N ASP A 210 -4.20 2.05 11.47
CA ASP A 210 -3.87 0.85 12.24
C ASP A 210 -2.39 0.81 12.67
N SER A 211 -2.08 0.02 13.70
CA SER A 211 -0.75 -0.03 14.31
C SER A 211 0.33 -0.58 13.38
N ILE A 212 -0.02 -1.50 12.46
CA ILE A 212 0.90 -2.08 11.48
C ILE A 212 1.26 -1.01 10.44
N THR A 213 0.27 -0.27 9.94
CA THR A 213 0.49 0.82 8.99
C THR A 213 1.29 1.95 9.62
N LYS A 214 1.03 2.33 10.87
CA LYS A 214 1.84 3.34 11.60
C LYS A 214 3.33 3.02 11.61
N LYS A 215 3.70 1.76 11.84
CA LYS A 215 5.11 1.30 11.84
C LYS A 215 5.79 1.43 10.48
N LYS A 216 5.03 1.54 9.40
CA LYS A 216 5.56 1.71 8.02
C LYS A 216 5.84 3.17 7.67
N ILE A 217 5.41 4.12 8.50
CA ILE A 217 5.49 5.56 8.23
C ILE A 217 6.78 6.12 8.83
N VAL A 218 7.58 6.77 7.99
CA VAL A 218 8.86 7.36 8.36
C VAL A 218 8.84 8.84 8.01
N PHE A 219 8.88 9.70 9.04
CA PHE A 219 9.09 11.14 8.84
C PHE A 219 10.58 11.39 8.63
N VAL A 220 10.93 12.03 7.52
CA VAL A 220 12.33 12.25 7.13
C VAL A 220 12.71 13.70 7.34
N GLU A 221 13.78 13.92 8.10
CA GLU A 221 14.37 15.25 8.28
C GLU A 221 14.98 15.75 6.97
N LYS A 222 14.77 17.03 6.64
CA LYS A 222 15.30 17.65 5.41
C LYS A 222 16.80 17.42 5.21
N LYS A 223 17.61 17.51 6.28
CA LYS A 223 19.07 17.31 6.24
C LYS A 223 19.50 15.87 5.93
N LYS A 224 18.62 14.89 6.15
CA LYS A 224 18.86 13.45 5.93
C LYS A 224 18.04 12.90 4.77
N LEU A 225 17.36 13.75 3.99
CA LEU A 225 16.41 13.33 2.96
C LEU A 225 17.00 12.28 2.01
N LYS A 226 18.04 12.65 1.27
CA LYS A 226 18.68 11.76 0.29
C LYS A 226 19.26 10.53 0.96
N SER A 227 20.01 10.69 2.07
CA SER A 227 20.66 9.55 2.73
C SER A 227 19.65 8.55 3.30
N THR A 228 18.51 8.98 3.83
CA THR A 228 17.44 8.10 4.29
C THR A 228 16.76 7.38 3.13
N LEU A 229 16.42 8.09 2.04
CA LEU A 229 15.79 7.44 0.88
C LEU A 229 16.72 6.39 0.24
N LEU A 230 18.03 6.66 0.19
CA LEU A 230 19.03 5.74 -0.36
C LEU A 230 19.24 4.46 0.47
N GLN A 231 18.73 4.39 1.71
CA GLN A 231 18.74 3.16 2.49
C GLN A 231 17.86 2.08 1.85
N ASP A 232 16.71 2.48 1.28
CA ASP A 232 15.73 1.57 0.69
C ASP A 232 15.68 1.65 -0.85
N ILE A 233 16.17 2.71 -1.48
CA ILE A 233 16.07 2.96 -2.93
C ILE A 233 17.46 3.14 -3.52
N ASP A 234 17.79 2.46 -4.61
CA ASP A 234 19.05 2.69 -5.31
C ASP A 234 19.07 4.08 -5.97
N GLU A 235 20.24 4.73 -6.05
CA GLU A 235 20.33 6.08 -6.61
C GLU A 235 19.86 6.15 -8.07
N SER A 236 20.07 5.08 -8.84
CA SER A 236 19.58 4.93 -10.21
C SER A 236 18.07 4.72 -10.31
N GLN A 237 17.39 4.46 -9.18
CA GLN A 237 15.95 4.27 -9.08
C GLN A 237 15.24 5.42 -8.36
N LEU A 238 16.00 6.30 -7.71
CA LEU A 238 15.47 7.46 -7.01
C LEU A 238 15.13 8.58 -8.03
N PRO A 239 14.00 9.29 -7.86
CA PRO A 239 13.70 10.46 -8.66
C PRO A 239 14.79 11.54 -8.58
N ASP A 240 15.03 12.22 -9.70
CA ASP A 240 16.00 13.32 -9.85
C ASP A 240 15.77 14.46 -8.85
N ILE A 241 14.51 14.82 -8.58
CA ILE A 241 14.13 15.84 -7.60
C ILE A 241 14.54 15.51 -6.16
N TYR A 242 14.88 14.25 -5.88
CA TYR A 242 15.41 13.80 -4.57
C TYR A 242 16.91 13.46 -4.63
N GLY A 243 17.57 13.86 -5.72
CA GLY A 243 19.00 13.67 -5.95
C GLY A 243 19.37 12.31 -6.53
N GLY A 244 18.42 11.61 -7.14
CA GLY A 244 18.65 10.40 -7.94
C GLY A 244 18.84 10.68 -9.43
N LYS A 245 18.44 9.72 -10.27
CA LYS A 245 18.62 9.80 -11.74
C LYS A 245 17.34 9.57 -12.55
N LEU A 246 16.23 9.16 -11.93
CA LEU A 246 15.00 8.86 -12.68
C LEU A 246 14.12 10.10 -12.85
N PRO A 247 13.59 10.35 -14.06
CA PRO A 247 12.61 11.41 -14.27
C PRO A 247 11.25 11.00 -13.70
N LEU A 248 10.49 11.99 -13.21
CA LEU A 248 9.11 11.77 -12.77
C LEU A 248 8.20 11.43 -13.96
N VAL A 249 7.35 10.42 -13.78
CA VAL A 249 6.28 10.08 -14.73
C VAL A 249 4.94 10.24 -14.01
N PRO A 250 4.04 11.12 -14.48
CA PRO A 250 2.69 11.25 -13.93
C PRO A 250 1.93 9.92 -13.98
N ILE A 251 1.11 9.64 -12.96
CA ILE A 251 0.42 8.35 -12.82
C ILE A 251 -0.52 8.04 -14.00
N GLN A 252 -1.09 9.07 -14.62
CA GLN A 252 -1.95 8.92 -15.79
C GLN A 252 -1.21 8.47 -17.05
N ASP A 253 0.10 8.70 -17.11
CA ASP A 253 0.97 8.35 -18.24
C ASP A 253 1.71 7.02 -18.03
N CYS A 254 1.48 6.37 -16.88
CA CYS A 254 2.08 5.07 -16.54
C CYS A 254 1.39 3.90 -17.24
#